data_AF-A0A973NX89-F1
#
_entry.id   AF-A0A973NX89-F1
#
_cell.length_a   1.000
_cell.length_b   1.000
_cell.length_c   1.000
_cell.angle_alpha   90.00
_cell.angle_beta   90.00
_cell.angle_gamma   90.00
#
_symmetry.space_group_name_H-M   'P 1'
#
loop_
_entity.id
_entity.type
_entity.pdbx_description
1 polymer ?
#
loop_
_entity_poly.entity_id
_entity_poly.type
_entity_poly.pdbx_seq_one_letter_code
_entity_poly.pdbx_strand_id
1 'polypeptide(L)'
;MRGIRAALIAAALLAAGCSSSGSSGGGSGGVPKTLAAALHGVHATDDTKVSVAWGVYGGGNASVFYDALTPILGFGVLHQPFVLTVGLPPKSVSVLYGSFDPAAIGAKLQGLGYTRSDRGAGVTQWLVRDDHQLDPNQKPDELAQAGDTFNVIRVSKDRVVYGGATADLDAALPARSASLADDPVVGEIAKCMDQEDSGDYDSSGGYQIAVGAGSGDTETICVAAPDDATAKRYGDAFTKAVTSGTSEVSLARWSTEFSAPKVESLGGKAHVMRLTVTDVNTSHPHVLPNLLFDTSLLNLIGEHSAKARPTPGPSSGSSPSDDASSSSSS
;
A
#
# COMPACT_ATOMS: atom_id res chain seq x y z
N MET A 1 23.56 36.73 49.76
CA MET A 1 24.12 37.15 48.45
C MET A 1 23.16 36.60 47.39
N ARG A 2 22.06 37.26 47.02
CA ARG A 2 21.86 38.46 46.16
C ARG A 2 22.46 38.31 44.75
N GLY A 3 21.52 38.25 43.78
CA GLY A 3 21.64 38.42 42.33
C GLY A 3 20.55 37.57 41.66
N ILE A 4 19.29 37.96 41.43
CA ILE A 4 18.61 39.17 40.91
C ILE A 4 18.84 39.42 39.40
N ARG A 5 17.80 39.01 38.62
CA ARG A 5 17.21 39.58 37.37
C ARG A 5 18.05 39.48 36.08
N ALA A 6 17.47 39.26 34.89
CA ALA A 6 16.24 39.86 34.39
C ALA A 6 15.46 38.97 33.39
N ALA A 7 14.13 39.04 33.52
CA ALA A 7 13.16 38.71 32.49
C ALA A 7 13.06 39.87 31.50
N LEU A 8 12.94 39.57 30.21
CA LEU A 8 12.53 40.55 29.21
C LEU A 8 11.08 40.27 28.81
N ILE A 9 10.22 41.23 29.13
CA ILE A 9 8.84 41.36 28.67
C ILE A 9 8.89 42.22 27.40
N ALA A 10 8.32 41.75 26.30
CA ALA A 10 7.95 42.59 25.17
C ALA A 10 6.47 42.36 24.87
N ALA A 11 5.68 43.40 25.09
CA ALA A 11 4.25 43.46 24.83
C ALA A 11 3.97 43.96 23.41
N ALA A 12 3.00 43.27 22.79
CA ALA A 12 1.95 43.72 21.87
C ALA A 12 2.23 44.85 20.85
N LEU A 13 2.04 44.49 19.57
CA LEU A 13 1.42 45.37 18.57
C LEU A 13 0.23 44.63 17.96
N LEU A 14 -0.96 45.18 18.23
CA LEU A 14 -2.24 44.82 17.64
C LEU A 14 -2.24 45.24 16.16
N ALA A 15 -2.37 44.27 15.26
CA ALA A 15 -2.85 44.50 13.92
C ALA A 15 -4.19 43.75 13.76
N ALA A 16 -5.28 44.52 13.75
CA ALA A 16 -6.56 44.07 13.24
C ALA A 16 -6.41 43.82 11.72
N GLY A 17 -6.71 42.60 11.28
CA GLY A 17 -6.63 42.24 9.87
C GLY A 17 -7.29 40.90 9.62
N CYS A 18 -8.57 40.96 9.24
CA CYS A 18 -9.39 39.92 8.63
C CYS A 18 -9.29 38.51 9.22
N SER A 19 -10.27 38.15 10.06
CA SER A 19 -10.70 36.76 10.21
C SER A 19 -11.04 36.20 8.82
N SER A 20 -10.10 35.53 8.18
CA SER A 20 -10.41 34.58 7.13
C SER A 20 -11.05 33.38 7.82
N SER A 21 -12.37 33.42 7.91
CA SER A 21 -13.22 32.25 8.06
C SER A 21 -12.95 31.34 6.86
N GLY A 22 -11.83 30.63 6.92
CA GLY A 22 -11.52 29.52 6.03
C GLY A 22 -12.51 28.43 6.37
N SER A 23 -13.69 28.51 5.76
CA SER A 23 -14.62 27.42 5.65
C SER A 23 -13.87 26.33 4.88
N SER A 24 -13.20 25.45 5.62
CA SER A 24 -12.65 24.20 5.11
C SER A 24 -13.85 23.39 4.64
N GLY A 25 -14.22 23.63 3.38
CA GLY A 25 -15.36 23.00 2.74
C GLY A 25 -15.23 21.51 2.94
N GLY A 26 -16.19 20.93 3.67
CA GLY A 26 -16.32 19.49 3.80
C GLY A 26 -16.37 18.91 2.41
N GLY A 27 -15.26 18.28 2.00
CA GLY A 27 -15.14 17.60 0.72
C GLY A 27 -16.29 16.61 0.64
N SER A 28 -17.24 16.92 -0.22
CA SER A 28 -18.42 16.09 -0.46
C SER A 28 -17.96 14.66 -0.73
N GLY A 29 -18.51 13.70 0.00
CA GLY A 29 -18.23 12.25 -0.07
C GLY A 29 -18.50 11.63 -1.43
N GLY A 30 -17.73 12.05 -2.43
CA GLY A 30 -17.72 11.51 -3.78
C GLY A 30 -16.64 10.45 -3.91
N VAL A 31 -16.82 9.56 -4.90
CA VAL A 31 -15.81 8.60 -5.31
C VAL A 31 -14.58 9.37 -5.82
N PRO A 32 -13.38 9.11 -5.28
CA PRO A 32 -12.15 9.70 -5.79
C PRO A 32 -11.92 9.25 -7.23
N LYS A 33 -11.47 10.18 -8.08
CA LYS A 33 -11.17 9.89 -9.49
C LYS A 33 -9.71 9.52 -9.73
N THR A 34 -8.84 9.77 -8.76
CA THR A 34 -7.40 9.52 -8.87
C THR A 34 -6.87 9.01 -7.54
N LEU A 35 -5.70 8.37 -7.58
CA LEU A 35 -5.00 7.91 -6.38
C LEU A 35 -4.69 9.07 -5.43
N ALA A 36 -4.17 10.19 -5.94
CA ALA A 36 -3.86 11.36 -5.11
C ALA A 36 -5.10 11.89 -4.36
N ALA A 37 -6.27 11.91 -5.03
CA ALA A 37 -7.52 12.32 -4.40
C ALA A 37 -7.96 11.37 -3.28
N ALA A 38 -7.77 10.06 -3.45
CA ALA A 38 -8.08 9.06 -2.41
C ALA A 38 -7.14 9.21 -1.19
N LEU A 39 -5.85 9.41 -1.44
CA LEU A 39 -4.81 9.53 -0.40
C LEU A 39 -4.94 10.78 0.48
N HIS A 40 -5.63 11.83 0.01
CA HIS A 40 -5.99 12.96 0.88
C HIS A 40 -6.87 12.56 2.07
N GLY A 41 -7.64 11.48 1.94
CA GLY A 41 -8.47 10.95 3.02
C GLY A 41 -7.69 10.17 4.08
N VAL A 42 -6.46 9.74 3.77
CA VAL A 42 -5.66 8.82 4.57
C VAL A 42 -4.56 9.57 5.32
N HIS A 43 -4.46 9.32 6.62
CA HIS A 43 -3.41 9.89 7.44
C HIS A 43 -2.04 9.29 7.11
N ALA A 44 -1.00 10.13 7.04
CA ALA A 44 0.37 9.71 6.80
C ALA A 44 1.04 9.21 8.09
N THR A 45 1.04 7.90 8.33
CA THR A 45 1.74 7.25 9.44
C THR A 45 2.85 6.35 8.90
N ASP A 46 3.74 5.89 9.77
CA ASP A 46 4.76 4.92 9.38
C ASP A 46 4.13 3.64 8.83
N ASP A 47 2.97 3.21 9.35
CA ASP A 47 2.27 2.01 8.88
C ASP A 47 1.61 2.25 7.50
N THR A 48 0.97 3.40 7.26
CA THR A 48 0.23 3.66 6.00
C THR A 48 1.12 4.06 4.83
N LYS A 49 2.35 4.52 5.08
CA LYS A 49 3.33 4.88 4.04
C LYS A 49 4.03 3.70 3.41
N VAL A 50 3.94 2.49 3.99
CA VAL A 50 4.75 1.37 3.55
C VAL A 50 4.23 0.74 2.26
N SER A 51 2.91 0.57 2.15
CA SER A 51 2.26 -0.05 1.00
C SER A 51 0.94 0.65 0.68
N VAL A 52 0.64 0.83 -0.61
CA VAL A 52 -0.60 1.42 -1.11
C VAL A 52 -1.05 0.69 -2.37
N ALA A 53 -2.18 -0.02 -2.32
CA ALA A 53 -2.78 -0.67 -3.48
C ALA A 53 -4.10 0.00 -3.86
N TRP A 54 -4.41 0.12 -5.16
CA TRP A 54 -5.67 0.72 -5.62
C TRP A 54 -6.29 -0.02 -6.82
N GLY A 55 -7.56 0.28 -7.09
CA GLY A 55 -8.34 -0.38 -8.13
C GLY A 55 -8.49 -1.87 -7.86
N VAL A 56 -8.26 -2.73 -8.87
CA VAL A 56 -8.37 -4.20 -8.69
C VAL A 56 -7.35 -4.75 -7.69
N TYR A 57 -6.14 -4.19 -7.64
CA TYR A 57 -5.10 -4.55 -6.67
C TYR A 57 -5.42 -4.04 -5.26
N GLY A 58 -6.13 -2.91 -5.17
CA GLY A 58 -6.61 -2.35 -3.91
C GLY A 58 -7.50 -3.30 -3.11
N GLY A 59 -8.15 -4.28 -3.75
CA GLY A 59 -8.93 -5.31 -3.04
C GLY A 59 -8.09 -6.23 -2.14
N GLY A 60 -6.76 -6.21 -2.29
CA GLY A 60 -5.82 -7.00 -1.49
C GLY A 60 -6.17 -8.49 -1.45
N ASN A 61 -5.93 -9.13 -0.30
CA ASN A 61 -6.26 -10.54 -0.05
C ASN A 61 -7.76 -10.84 -0.15
N ALA A 62 -8.65 -9.84 -0.08
CA ALA A 62 -10.09 -10.08 -0.21
C ALA A 62 -10.51 -10.37 -1.66
N SER A 63 -9.68 -10.01 -2.65
CA SER A 63 -9.94 -10.26 -4.06
C SER A 63 -10.15 -11.74 -4.38
N VAL A 64 -9.46 -12.66 -3.70
CA VAL A 64 -9.62 -14.11 -3.96
C VAL A 64 -10.96 -14.69 -3.44
N PHE A 65 -11.67 -13.94 -2.60
CA PHE A 65 -12.93 -14.36 -1.98
C PHE A 65 -14.14 -13.50 -2.40
N TYR A 66 -13.97 -12.56 -3.33
CA TYR A 66 -14.92 -11.46 -3.51
C TYR A 66 -16.34 -11.91 -3.91
N ASP A 67 -16.47 -12.85 -4.86
CA ASP A 67 -17.76 -13.36 -5.32
C ASP A 67 -18.50 -14.11 -4.22
N ALA A 68 -17.76 -14.84 -3.39
CA ALA A 68 -18.32 -15.58 -2.27
C ALA A 68 -18.74 -14.64 -1.13
N LEU A 69 -17.95 -13.61 -0.83
CA LEU A 69 -18.20 -12.69 0.28
C LEU A 69 -19.28 -11.65 -0.02
N THR A 70 -19.50 -11.28 -1.27
CA THR A 70 -20.52 -10.28 -1.64
C THR A 70 -21.93 -10.61 -1.11
N PRO A 71 -22.50 -11.82 -1.33
CA PRO A 71 -23.80 -12.17 -0.76
C PRO A 71 -23.77 -12.27 0.77
N ILE A 72 -22.62 -12.51 1.40
CA ILE A 72 -22.45 -12.63 2.84
C ILE A 72 -22.42 -11.23 3.51
N LEU A 73 -21.58 -10.33 3.00
CA LEU A 73 -21.32 -9.01 3.58
C LEU A 73 -22.32 -7.94 3.12
N GLY A 74 -22.91 -8.11 1.92
CA GLY A 74 -23.83 -7.13 1.33
C GLY A 74 -23.14 -6.00 0.57
N PHE A 75 -21.82 -6.09 0.39
CA PHE A 75 -21.03 -5.26 -0.52
C PHE A 75 -19.98 -6.16 -1.17
N GLY A 76 -19.63 -5.87 -2.42
CA GLY A 76 -18.53 -6.55 -3.12
C GLY A 76 -17.32 -5.65 -3.22
N VAL A 77 -16.13 -6.14 -2.84
CA VAL A 77 -14.88 -5.36 -2.82
C VAL A 77 -14.53 -4.85 -4.23
N LEU A 78 -14.54 -5.73 -5.23
CA LEU A 78 -14.15 -5.41 -6.61
C LEU A 78 -15.28 -4.79 -7.46
N HIS A 79 -16.49 -4.67 -6.91
CA HIS A 79 -17.61 -4.01 -7.61
C HIS A 79 -17.67 -2.50 -7.35
N GLN A 80 -16.69 -1.97 -6.62
CA GLN A 80 -16.68 -0.58 -6.22
C GLN A 80 -15.96 0.27 -7.26
N PRO A 81 -16.47 1.49 -7.53
CA PRO A 81 -15.82 2.42 -8.43
C PRO A 81 -14.36 2.71 -8.11
N PHE A 82 -13.98 2.70 -6.82
CA PHE A 82 -12.60 2.84 -6.40
C PHE A 82 -12.35 2.07 -5.11
N VAL A 83 -11.22 1.39 -5.06
CA VAL A 83 -10.74 0.66 -3.88
C VAL A 83 -9.34 1.14 -3.56
N LEU A 84 -9.05 1.33 -2.28
CA LEU A 84 -7.74 1.70 -1.76
C LEU A 84 -7.40 0.78 -0.57
N THR A 85 -6.21 0.23 -0.52
CA THR A 85 -5.66 -0.42 0.67
C THR A 85 -4.33 0.23 1.02
N VAL A 86 -4.12 0.50 2.30
CA VAL A 86 -2.88 1.09 2.82
C VAL A 86 -2.31 0.26 3.96
N GLY A 87 -0.98 0.27 4.06
CA GLY A 87 -0.22 -0.48 5.05
C GLY A 87 -0.16 -1.98 4.80
N LEU A 88 0.57 -2.69 5.66
CA LEU A 88 0.79 -4.13 5.57
C LEU A 88 0.02 -4.88 6.66
N PRO A 89 -0.42 -6.13 6.40
CA PRO A 89 -0.95 -7.00 7.44
C PRO A 89 0.02 -7.12 8.65
N PRO A 90 -0.51 -7.15 9.88
CA PRO A 90 -1.93 -7.19 10.23
C PRO A 90 -2.62 -5.81 10.31
N LYS A 91 -1.90 -4.71 10.05
CA LYS A 91 -2.38 -3.33 10.21
C LYS A 91 -2.87 -2.66 8.92
N SER A 92 -3.14 -3.45 7.88
CA SER A 92 -3.64 -2.92 6.63
C SER A 92 -5.07 -2.41 6.79
N VAL A 93 -5.38 -1.27 6.19
CA VAL A 93 -6.71 -0.67 6.16
C VAL A 93 -7.17 -0.53 4.72
N SER A 94 -8.36 -1.04 4.42
CA SER A 94 -8.97 -0.92 3.10
C SER A 94 -10.16 0.03 3.12
N VAL A 95 -10.31 0.81 2.06
CA VAL A 95 -11.40 1.75 1.82
C VAL A 95 -12.03 1.46 0.47
N LEU A 96 -13.31 1.16 0.51
CA LEU A 96 -14.19 0.99 -0.63
C LEU A 96 -14.97 2.29 -0.83
N TYR A 97 -14.81 2.95 -1.97
CA TYR A 97 -15.57 4.15 -2.32
C TYR A 97 -16.68 3.81 -3.30
N GLY A 98 -17.90 4.21 -2.99
CA GLY A 98 -19.07 3.82 -3.78
C GLY A 98 -20.37 4.35 -3.20
N SER A 99 -21.47 3.66 -3.52
CA SER A 99 -22.79 3.94 -2.94
C SER A 99 -23.25 2.70 -2.19
N PHE A 100 -23.43 2.84 -0.88
CA PHE A 100 -23.76 1.73 0.00
C PHE A 100 -25.10 1.96 0.69
N ASP A 101 -25.77 0.87 1.04
CA ASP A 101 -26.92 0.88 1.95
C ASP A 101 -26.44 0.40 3.34
N PRO A 102 -26.18 1.33 4.29
CA PRO A 102 -25.71 0.96 5.61
C PRO A 102 -26.69 0.08 6.40
N ALA A 103 -27.99 0.20 6.13
CA ALA A 103 -29.00 -0.59 6.82
C ALA A 103 -28.99 -2.04 6.31
N ALA A 104 -28.94 -2.24 4.99
CA ALA A 104 -28.88 -3.57 4.41
C ALA A 104 -27.57 -4.30 4.76
N ILE A 105 -26.42 -3.63 4.67
CA ILE A 105 -25.12 -4.18 5.07
C ILE A 105 -25.14 -4.49 6.57
N GLY A 106 -25.62 -3.55 7.39
CA GLY A 106 -25.71 -3.73 8.84
C GLY A 106 -26.57 -4.92 9.25
N ALA A 107 -27.69 -5.17 8.58
CA ALA A 107 -28.54 -6.34 8.84
C ALA A 107 -27.78 -7.66 8.59
N LYS A 108 -26.95 -7.71 7.53
CA LYS A 108 -26.12 -8.89 7.26
C LYS A 108 -25.02 -9.07 8.31
N LEU A 109 -24.26 -8.01 8.61
CA LEU A 109 -23.20 -8.05 9.63
C LEU A 109 -23.75 -8.43 11.00
N GLN A 110 -24.93 -7.92 11.39
CA GLN A 110 -25.60 -8.33 12.61
C GLN A 110 -25.95 -9.82 12.62
N GLY A 111 -26.46 -10.35 11.49
CA GLY A 111 -26.74 -11.78 11.34
C GLY A 111 -25.49 -12.67 11.44
N LEU A 112 -24.32 -12.10 11.17
CA LEU A 112 -23.01 -12.74 11.31
C LEU A 112 -22.39 -12.59 12.71
N GLY A 113 -23.12 -11.97 13.65
CA GLY A 113 -22.66 -11.80 15.04
C GLY A 113 -21.82 -10.54 15.28
N TYR A 114 -21.72 -9.62 14.32
CA TYR A 114 -21.02 -8.36 14.55
C TYR A 114 -21.81 -7.48 15.53
N THR A 115 -21.07 -6.92 16.49
CA THR A 115 -21.56 -5.92 17.42
C THR A 115 -21.50 -4.53 16.80
N ARG A 116 -22.58 -3.77 16.99
CA ARG A 116 -22.74 -2.44 16.40
C ARG A 116 -22.27 -1.35 17.36
N SER A 117 -21.55 -0.36 16.85
CA SER A 117 -21.29 0.91 17.54
C SER A 117 -21.46 2.09 16.59
N ASP A 118 -22.07 3.18 17.08
CA ASP A 118 -22.18 4.43 16.32
C ASP A 118 -20.88 5.24 16.46
N ARG A 119 -20.34 5.72 15.33
CA ARG A 119 -19.12 6.54 15.28
C ARG A 119 -19.44 8.01 14.98
N GLY A 120 -20.72 8.37 14.87
CA GLY A 120 -21.16 9.70 14.49
C GLY A 120 -21.03 9.95 12.99
N ALA A 121 -21.52 11.12 12.54
CA ALA A 121 -21.48 11.55 11.13
C ALA A 121 -22.03 10.53 10.12
N GLY A 122 -22.98 9.68 10.53
CA GLY A 122 -23.56 8.66 9.67
C GLY A 122 -22.67 7.43 9.42
N VAL A 123 -21.61 7.24 10.22
CA VAL A 123 -20.73 6.07 10.17
C VAL A 123 -21.11 5.08 11.27
N THR A 124 -21.39 3.84 10.90
CA THR A 124 -21.60 2.73 11.85
C THR A 124 -20.42 1.79 11.80
N GLN A 125 -19.84 1.44 12.96
CA GLN A 125 -18.82 0.41 13.08
C GLN A 125 -19.43 -0.92 13.53
N TRP A 126 -18.94 -2.00 12.93
CA TRP A 126 -19.29 -3.38 13.18
C TRP A 126 -18.03 -4.12 13.60
N LEU A 127 -18.09 -4.84 14.71
CA LEU A 127 -16.96 -5.58 15.29
C LEU A 127 -17.42 -6.99 15.66
N VAL A 128 -16.79 -8.02 15.11
CA VAL A 128 -17.15 -9.42 15.41
C VAL A 128 -16.28 -10.07 16.50
N ARG A 129 -15.07 -9.54 16.73
CA ARG A 129 -14.04 -10.14 17.61
C ARG A 129 -13.20 -9.06 18.30
N ASP A 130 -12.31 -9.48 19.20
CA ASP A 130 -11.21 -8.61 19.63
C ASP A 130 -10.27 -8.32 18.45
N ASP A 131 -9.62 -7.16 18.51
CA ASP A 131 -8.71 -6.66 17.47
C ASP A 131 -7.63 -7.71 17.10
N HIS A 132 -7.42 -7.90 15.79
CA HIS A 132 -6.49 -8.86 15.17
C HIS A 132 -6.68 -10.35 15.50
N GLN A 133 -7.82 -10.76 16.07
CA GLN A 133 -8.06 -12.17 16.34
C GLN A 133 -8.56 -12.92 15.08
N LEU A 134 -8.01 -14.12 14.88
CA LEU A 134 -8.49 -15.12 13.93
C LEU A 134 -9.46 -16.09 14.63
N ASP A 135 -10.57 -16.41 14.00
CA ASP A 135 -11.47 -17.48 14.44
C ASP A 135 -11.63 -18.49 13.30
N PRO A 136 -10.96 -19.64 13.37
CA PRO A 136 -11.07 -20.67 12.34
C PRO A 136 -12.45 -21.33 12.31
N ASN A 137 -13.31 -21.09 13.31
CA ASN A 137 -14.68 -21.61 13.36
C ASN A 137 -15.72 -20.54 12.98
N GLN A 138 -15.28 -19.38 12.49
CA GLN A 138 -16.17 -18.29 12.11
C GLN A 138 -17.10 -18.75 10.98
N LYS A 139 -18.39 -18.49 11.17
CA LYS A 139 -19.40 -18.76 10.14
C LYS A 139 -19.82 -17.48 9.41
N PRO A 140 -20.05 -17.57 8.09
CA PRO A 140 -19.78 -18.73 7.24
C PRO A 140 -18.26 -18.95 7.05
N ASP A 141 -17.85 -20.17 6.66
CA ASP A 141 -16.44 -20.60 6.62
C ASP A 141 -15.56 -19.68 5.73
N GLU A 142 -16.16 -19.00 4.76
CA GLU A 142 -15.50 -18.00 3.91
C GLU A 142 -14.99 -16.78 4.70
N LEU A 143 -15.66 -16.41 5.80
CA LEU A 143 -15.15 -15.35 6.68
C LEU A 143 -13.93 -15.81 7.47
N ALA A 144 -13.88 -17.09 7.87
CA ALA A 144 -12.69 -17.65 8.51
C ALA A 144 -11.48 -17.60 7.56
N GLN A 145 -11.71 -17.84 6.25
CA GLN A 145 -10.66 -17.78 5.22
C GLN A 145 -10.15 -16.35 4.96
N ALA A 146 -10.99 -15.33 5.20
CA ALA A 146 -10.57 -13.93 5.10
C ALA A 146 -9.71 -13.46 6.30
N GLY A 147 -9.52 -14.32 7.30
CA GLY A 147 -8.66 -14.07 8.45
C GLY A 147 -9.14 -12.90 9.32
N ASP A 148 -8.23 -11.99 9.66
CA ASP A 148 -8.51 -10.81 10.48
C ASP A 148 -8.96 -9.60 9.64
N THR A 149 -8.88 -9.69 8.30
CA THR A 149 -9.20 -8.61 7.35
C THR A 149 -10.54 -7.92 7.62
N PHE A 150 -11.57 -8.69 8.00
CA PHE A 150 -12.93 -8.18 8.25
C PHE A 150 -13.29 -8.12 9.74
N ASN A 151 -12.32 -8.08 10.66
CA ASN A 151 -12.61 -7.94 12.09
C ASN A 151 -13.44 -6.70 12.41
N VAL A 152 -13.05 -5.57 11.80
CA VAL A 152 -13.71 -4.29 11.96
C VAL A 152 -14.18 -3.80 10.61
N ILE A 153 -15.47 -3.44 10.52
CA ILE A 153 -16.05 -2.85 9.31
C ILE A 153 -16.79 -1.57 9.69
N ARG A 154 -16.43 -0.44 9.07
CA ARG A 154 -17.17 0.83 9.17
C ARG A 154 -17.94 1.05 7.88
N VAL A 155 -19.21 1.40 8.02
CA VAL A 155 -20.13 1.59 6.90
C VAL A 155 -20.74 2.97 6.98
N SER A 156 -20.65 3.73 5.90
CA SER A 156 -21.43 4.94 5.62
C SER A 156 -22.06 4.85 4.24
N LYS A 157 -22.77 5.89 3.79
CA LYS A 157 -23.44 5.88 2.48
C LYS A 157 -22.48 5.90 1.30
N ASP A 158 -21.29 6.44 1.50
CA ASP A 158 -20.27 6.74 0.49
C ASP A 158 -19.03 5.83 0.58
N ARG A 159 -18.86 5.12 1.70
CA ARG A 159 -17.71 4.23 1.90
C ARG A 159 -17.99 3.04 2.79
N VAL A 160 -17.25 1.98 2.55
CA VAL A 160 -16.99 0.90 3.50
C VAL A 160 -15.49 0.90 3.82
N VAL A 161 -15.14 0.83 5.09
CA VAL A 161 -13.74 0.73 5.55
C VAL A 161 -13.61 -0.56 6.35
N TYR A 162 -12.55 -1.33 6.14
CA TYR A 162 -12.31 -2.54 6.93
C TYR A 162 -10.83 -2.77 7.24
N GLY A 163 -10.57 -3.59 8.25
CA GLY A 163 -9.23 -3.98 8.70
C GLY A 163 -9.26 -4.84 9.97
N GLY A 164 -8.06 -5.13 10.48
CA GLY A 164 -7.84 -6.03 11.61
C GLY A 164 -8.25 -5.49 12.98
N ALA A 165 -8.15 -4.16 13.18
CA ALA A 165 -8.40 -3.53 14.47
C ALA A 165 -9.04 -2.15 14.38
N THR A 166 -9.76 -1.77 15.43
CA THR A 166 -10.37 -0.42 15.51
C THR A 166 -9.31 0.68 15.52
N ALA A 167 -8.19 0.41 16.20
CA ALA A 167 -7.07 1.34 16.31
C ALA A 167 -6.41 1.63 14.96
N ASP A 168 -6.26 0.64 14.08
CA ASP A 168 -5.67 0.84 12.75
C ASP A 168 -6.54 1.74 11.89
N LEU A 169 -7.87 1.49 11.89
CA LEU A 169 -8.81 2.32 11.16
C LEU A 169 -8.83 3.77 11.69
N ASP A 170 -8.68 3.96 13.01
CA ASP A 170 -8.58 5.29 13.63
C ASP A 170 -7.24 5.99 13.35
N ALA A 171 -6.15 5.23 13.23
CA ALA A 171 -4.84 5.73 12.87
C ALA A 171 -4.76 6.13 11.39
N ALA A 172 -5.43 5.39 10.50
CA ALA A 172 -5.44 5.65 9.06
C ALA A 172 -6.49 6.70 8.65
N LEU A 173 -7.66 6.77 9.30
CA LEU A 173 -8.84 7.49 8.78
C LEU A 173 -9.70 8.20 9.85
N PRO A 174 -10.31 9.36 9.52
CA PRO A 174 -9.90 10.24 8.42
C PRO A 174 -8.55 10.90 8.74
N ALA A 175 -7.83 11.40 7.74
CA ALA A 175 -6.68 12.27 7.97
C ALA A 175 -7.05 13.45 8.88
N ARG A 176 -6.41 13.52 10.06
CA ARG A 176 -6.60 14.63 11.03
C ARG A 176 -5.51 15.70 10.94
N SER A 177 -4.41 15.37 10.27
CA SER A 177 -3.26 16.24 9.98
C SER A 177 -2.72 15.87 8.60
N ALA A 178 -1.40 15.86 8.40
CA ALA A 178 -0.77 15.48 7.13
C ALA A 178 -1.38 14.19 6.55
N SER A 179 -1.85 14.29 5.31
CA SER A 179 -2.38 13.17 4.54
C SER A 179 -1.27 12.46 3.78
N LEU A 180 -1.50 11.22 3.31
CA LEU A 180 -0.55 10.53 2.44
C LEU A 180 -0.29 11.28 1.14
N ALA A 181 -1.28 12.02 0.63
CA ALA A 181 -1.10 12.86 -0.55
C ALA A 181 -0.14 14.04 -0.31
N ASP A 182 0.06 14.46 0.95
CA ASP A 182 1.00 15.52 1.32
C ASP A 182 2.42 14.98 1.62
N ASP A 183 2.60 13.67 1.64
CA ASP A 183 3.92 13.06 1.84
C ASP A 183 4.81 13.36 0.62
N PRO A 184 6.07 13.81 0.83
CA PRO A 184 6.92 14.28 -0.26
C PRO A 184 7.30 13.21 -1.28
N VAL A 185 7.17 11.92 -0.94
CA VAL A 185 7.43 10.83 -1.90
C VAL A 185 6.13 10.17 -2.33
N VAL A 186 5.28 9.75 -1.39
CA VAL A 186 4.01 9.06 -1.72
C VAL A 186 3.11 9.98 -2.55
N GLY A 187 3.04 11.27 -2.22
CA GLY A 187 2.25 12.25 -2.98
C GLY A 187 2.76 12.47 -4.40
N GLU A 188 4.08 12.47 -4.64
CA GLU A 188 4.65 12.61 -5.99
C GLU A 188 4.49 11.33 -6.82
N ILE A 189 4.63 10.16 -6.20
CA ILE A 189 4.33 8.87 -6.84
C ILE A 189 2.83 8.78 -7.18
N ALA A 190 1.95 9.22 -6.29
CA ALA A 190 0.51 9.22 -6.55
C ALA A 190 0.14 10.10 -7.75
N LYS A 191 0.72 11.30 -7.86
CA LYS A 191 0.57 12.17 -9.05
C LYS A 191 1.11 11.51 -10.31
N CYS A 192 2.22 10.79 -10.19
CA CYS A 192 2.79 10.03 -11.30
C CYS A 192 1.81 8.94 -11.79
N MET A 193 1.02 8.37 -10.88
CA MET A 193 0.01 7.32 -11.13
C MET A 193 -1.43 7.81 -11.36
N ASP A 194 -1.69 9.12 -11.46
CA ASP A 194 -3.05 9.67 -11.56
C ASP A 194 -3.81 9.25 -12.85
N GLN A 195 -3.13 8.65 -13.83
CA GLN A 195 -3.73 8.13 -15.07
C GLN A 195 -3.97 6.61 -15.04
N GLU A 196 -3.57 5.93 -13.96
CA GLU A 196 -3.66 4.48 -13.84
C GLU A 196 -4.96 4.09 -13.11
N ASP A 197 -5.70 3.14 -13.68
CA ASP A 197 -6.97 2.68 -13.11
C ASP A 197 -6.76 1.78 -11.89
N SER A 198 -5.60 1.11 -11.84
CA SER A 198 -5.23 0.22 -10.74
C SER A 198 -3.72 0.11 -10.61
N GLY A 199 -3.25 -0.32 -9.44
CA GLY A 199 -1.84 -0.53 -9.22
C GLY A 199 -1.51 -0.78 -7.76
N ASP A 200 -0.21 -0.85 -7.50
CA ASP A 200 0.35 -1.09 -6.18
C ASP A 200 1.62 -0.27 -5.99
N TYR A 201 1.88 0.13 -4.77
CA TYR A 201 3.03 0.88 -4.32
C TYR A 201 3.62 0.16 -3.13
N ASP A 202 4.94 -0.03 -3.18
CA ASP A 202 5.71 -0.62 -2.11
C ASP A 202 6.93 0.25 -1.80
N SER A 203 7.16 0.43 -0.50
CA SER A 203 8.39 1.02 0.02
C SER A 203 9.18 0.11 0.96
N SER A 204 8.79 -1.17 1.00
CA SER A 204 9.57 -2.20 1.65
C SER A 204 10.94 -2.38 0.98
N GLY A 205 11.94 -2.78 1.76
CA GLY A 205 13.28 -3.04 1.23
C GLY A 205 14.10 -1.80 0.85
N GLY A 206 13.63 -0.58 1.14
CA GLY A 206 14.38 0.66 0.94
C GLY A 206 14.22 1.32 -0.44
N TYR A 207 13.37 0.74 -1.29
CA TYR A 207 12.92 1.37 -2.53
C TYR A 207 11.60 2.10 -2.28
N GLN A 208 11.16 2.94 -3.22
CA GLN A 208 9.84 3.58 -3.20
C GLN A 208 9.33 3.54 -4.63
N ILE A 209 8.57 2.49 -4.93
CA ILE A 209 8.16 2.14 -6.29
C ILE A 209 6.67 1.87 -6.33
N ALA A 210 6.01 2.41 -7.34
CA ALA A 210 4.66 2.04 -7.70
C ALA A 210 4.66 1.47 -9.11
N VAL A 211 3.72 0.56 -9.33
CA VAL A 211 3.37 -0.03 -10.62
C VAL A 211 1.89 0.18 -10.85
N GLY A 212 1.51 0.49 -12.08
CA GLY A 212 0.13 0.77 -12.42
C GLY A 212 -0.21 0.30 -13.83
N ALA A 213 -1.48 0.01 -14.00
CA ALA A 213 -2.10 -0.32 -15.27
C ALA A 213 -3.23 0.69 -15.54
N GLY A 214 -3.10 1.40 -16.66
CA GLY A 214 -4.07 2.37 -17.14
C GLY A 214 -5.02 1.76 -18.16
N SER A 215 -5.86 2.61 -18.74
CA SER A 215 -6.76 2.18 -19.81
C SER A 215 -5.95 1.80 -21.07
N GLY A 216 -6.06 0.55 -21.52
CA GLY A 216 -5.40 0.04 -22.73
C GLY A 216 -4.15 -0.79 -22.41
N ASP A 217 -3.19 -0.80 -23.34
CA ASP A 217 -2.01 -1.67 -23.28
C ASP A 217 -0.80 -0.98 -22.62
N THR A 218 -0.97 0.18 -21.98
CA THR A 218 0.14 0.92 -21.35
C THR A 218 0.24 0.56 -19.88
N GLU A 219 1.45 0.23 -19.45
CA GLU A 219 1.79 -0.03 -18.05
C GLU A 219 2.86 0.96 -17.59
N THR A 220 2.72 1.42 -16.35
CA THR A 220 3.53 2.50 -15.78
C THR A 220 4.26 2.01 -14.52
N ILE A 221 5.53 2.40 -14.39
CA ILE A 221 6.29 2.38 -13.14
C ILE A 221 6.56 3.82 -12.75
N CYS A 222 6.29 4.15 -11.49
CA CYS A 222 6.75 5.38 -10.86
C CYS A 222 7.73 5.02 -9.76
N VAL A 223 8.97 5.45 -9.89
CA VAL A 223 10.03 5.13 -8.93
C VAL A 223 10.69 6.41 -8.43
N ALA A 224 10.77 6.55 -7.11
CA ALA A 224 11.53 7.62 -6.48
C ALA A 224 13.00 7.24 -6.34
N ALA A 225 13.88 8.23 -6.40
CA ALA A 225 15.31 8.05 -6.32
C ALA A 225 15.93 9.02 -5.30
N PRO A 226 17.07 8.66 -4.68
CA PRO A 226 17.75 9.54 -3.73
C PRO A 226 18.37 10.78 -4.39
N ASP A 227 18.66 10.72 -5.69
CA ASP A 227 19.24 11.81 -6.48
C ASP A 227 18.94 11.65 -7.99
N ASP A 228 19.16 12.72 -8.75
CA ASP A 228 18.97 12.76 -10.21
C ASP A 228 19.85 11.73 -10.95
N ALA A 229 21.05 11.46 -10.44
CA ALA A 229 21.97 10.51 -11.06
C ALA A 229 21.40 9.09 -10.98
N THR A 230 20.80 8.73 -9.85
CA THR A 230 20.15 7.45 -9.60
C THR A 230 18.85 7.33 -10.39
N ALA A 231 18.03 8.39 -10.41
CA ALA A 231 16.85 8.47 -11.26
C ALA A 231 17.18 8.20 -12.73
N LYS A 232 18.24 8.83 -13.24
CA LYS A 232 18.73 8.58 -14.61
C LYS A 232 19.19 7.14 -14.81
N ARG A 233 19.90 6.55 -13.85
CA ARG A 233 20.32 5.13 -13.93
C ARG A 233 19.12 4.20 -14.04
N TYR A 234 18.04 4.43 -13.28
CA TYR A 234 16.80 3.65 -13.39
C TYR A 234 16.21 3.72 -14.79
N GLY A 235 16.11 4.92 -15.38
CA GLY A 235 15.63 5.10 -16.74
C GLY A 235 16.49 4.41 -17.81
N ASP A 236 17.82 4.54 -17.71
CA ASP A 236 18.75 3.89 -18.63
C ASP A 236 18.68 2.35 -18.53
N ALA A 237 18.60 1.83 -17.30
CA ALA A 237 18.49 0.40 -17.03
C ALA A 237 17.17 -0.17 -17.57
N PHE A 238 16.04 0.50 -17.30
CA PHE A 238 14.73 0.14 -17.81
C PHE A 238 14.70 0.05 -19.34
N THR A 239 15.20 1.08 -20.02
CA THR A 239 15.25 1.11 -21.49
C THR A 239 16.08 -0.06 -22.04
N LYS A 240 17.24 -0.32 -21.42
CA LYS A 240 18.11 -1.43 -21.81
C LYS A 240 17.45 -2.79 -21.55
N ALA A 241 16.80 -2.96 -20.41
CA ALA A 241 16.14 -4.19 -20.00
C ALA A 241 15.00 -4.54 -20.96
N VAL A 242 14.10 -3.59 -21.26
CA VAL A 242 12.98 -3.79 -22.20
C VAL A 242 13.49 -4.08 -23.62
N THR A 243 14.53 -3.38 -24.08
CA THR A 243 15.01 -3.51 -25.47
C THR A 243 15.84 -4.77 -25.72
N SER A 244 16.62 -5.21 -24.73
CA SER A 244 17.65 -6.24 -24.95
C SER A 244 17.86 -7.20 -23.78
N GLY A 245 17.20 -6.96 -22.66
CA GLY A 245 17.31 -7.77 -21.45
C GLY A 245 16.44 -9.01 -21.47
N THR A 246 16.63 -9.82 -20.44
CA THR A 246 15.92 -11.07 -20.20
C THR A 246 15.37 -11.03 -18.78
N SER A 247 14.15 -11.51 -18.58
CA SER A 247 13.60 -11.74 -17.24
C SER A 247 14.43 -12.81 -16.53
N GLU A 248 14.85 -12.56 -15.30
CA GLU A 248 15.54 -13.57 -14.51
C GLU A 248 14.62 -14.71 -14.06
N VAL A 249 13.31 -14.46 -14.00
CA VAL A 249 12.30 -15.45 -13.57
C VAL A 249 11.85 -16.32 -14.74
N SER A 250 11.43 -15.73 -15.85
CA SER A 250 10.93 -16.50 -17.00
C SER A 250 12.02 -16.93 -17.98
N LEU A 251 13.22 -16.33 -17.88
CA LEU A 251 14.30 -16.46 -18.86
C LEU A 251 13.92 -16.03 -20.30
N ALA A 252 12.75 -15.41 -20.47
CA ALA A 252 12.30 -14.84 -21.73
C ALA A 252 12.83 -13.41 -21.89
N ARG A 253 12.95 -12.95 -23.14
CA ARG A 253 13.35 -11.57 -23.41
C ARG A 253 12.24 -10.62 -23.00
N TRP A 254 12.55 -9.52 -22.33
CA TRP A 254 11.53 -8.53 -22.01
C TRP A 254 10.84 -7.97 -23.25
N SER A 255 11.52 -7.94 -24.39
CA SER A 255 10.96 -7.51 -25.67
C SER A 255 9.83 -8.40 -26.21
N THR A 256 9.58 -9.59 -25.62
CA THR A 256 8.41 -10.42 -25.96
C THR A 256 7.18 -10.07 -25.15
N GLU A 257 7.36 -9.45 -23.99
CA GLU A 257 6.28 -9.01 -23.11
C GLU A 257 5.98 -7.52 -23.30
N PHE A 258 7.02 -6.71 -23.52
CA PHE A 258 6.94 -5.26 -23.52
C PHE A 258 7.60 -4.64 -24.74
N SER A 259 7.06 -3.49 -25.16
CA SER A 259 7.57 -2.68 -26.24
C SER A 259 7.50 -1.19 -25.92
N ALA A 260 8.05 -0.36 -26.81
CA ALA A 260 7.99 1.10 -26.74
C ALA A 260 8.34 1.70 -25.36
N PRO A 261 9.50 1.33 -24.76
CA PRO A 261 9.88 1.89 -23.46
C PRO A 261 10.02 3.42 -23.57
N LYS A 262 9.38 4.14 -22.65
CA LYS A 262 9.57 5.59 -22.48
C LYS A 262 9.97 5.90 -21.05
N VAL A 263 10.75 6.95 -20.91
CA VAL A 263 11.31 7.41 -19.65
C VAL A 263 11.08 8.91 -19.56
N GLU A 264 10.44 9.34 -18.48
CA GLU A 264 10.16 10.73 -18.18
C GLU A 264 10.64 11.04 -16.75
N SER A 265 11.48 12.07 -16.60
CA SER A 265 11.86 12.58 -15.28
C SER A 265 10.84 13.62 -14.84
N LEU A 266 10.05 13.28 -13.82
CA LEU A 266 9.09 14.21 -13.20
C LEU A 266 9.80 15.14 -12.20
N GLY A 267 10.98 14.75 -11.73
CA GLY A 267 11.81 15.54 -10.82
C GLY A 267 11.20 15.60 -9.42
N GLY A 268 11.12 16.81 -8.86
CA GLY A 268 10.71 17.02 -7.48
C GLY A 268 11.78 16.61 -6.46
N LYS A 269 11.46 16.73 -5.17
CA LYS A 269 12.40 16.40 -4.07
C LYS A 269 12.72 14.90 -3.99
N ALA A 270 11.87 14.07 -4.56
CA ALA A 270 11.99 12.62 -4.57
C ALA A 270 12.56 12.07 -5.89
N HIS A 271 12.95 12.95 -6.82
CA HIS A 271 13.55 12.59 -8.11
C HIS A 271 12.75 11.49 -8.85
N VAL A 272 11.43 11.66 -8.92
CA VAL A 272 10.53 10.62 -9.43
C VAL A 272 10.72 10.45 -10.94
N MET A 273 10.84 9.20 -11.36
CA MET A 273 10.85 8.78 -12.75
C MET A 273 9.54 8.08 -13.09
N ARG A 274 8.94 8.45 -14.21
CA ARG A 274 7.87 7.68 -14.85
C ARG A 274 8.48 6.85 -15.97
N LEU A 275 8.31 5.54 -15.90
CA LEU A 275 8.78 4.57 -16.88
C LEU A 275 7.54 3.89 -17.46
N THR A 276 7.33 3.93 -18.77
CA THR A 276 6.15 3.32 -19.38
C THR A 276 6.54 2.32 -20.44
N VAL A 277 5.78 1.24 -20.55
CA VAL A 277 5.87 0.26 -21.66
C VAL A 277 4.49 0.04 -22.28
N THR A 278 4.48 -0.54 -23.48
CA THR A 278 3.28 -1.12 -24.09
C THR A 278 3.36 -2.64 -24.02
N ASP A 279 2.35 -3.27 -23.44
CA ASP A 279 2.18 -4.72 -23.42
C ASP A 279 2.06 -5.25 -24.86
N VAL A 280 2.89 -6.24 -25.20
CA VAL A 280 2.90 -6.89 -26.52
C VAL A 280 1.92 -8.08 -26.53
N ASN A 281 1.60 -8.63 -25.37
CA ASN A 281 0.76 -9.81 -25.20
C ASN A 281 -0.60 -9.43 -24.61
N THR A 282 -1.52 -9.05 -25.49
CA THR A 282 -2.91 -8.74 -25.11
C THR A 282 -3.69 -9.94 -24.53
N SER A 283 -3.13 -11.16 -24.56
CA SER A 283 -3.73 -12.33 -23.90
C SER A 283 -3.45 -12.38 -22.39
N HIS A 284 -2.43 -11.66 -21.91
CA HIS A 284 -2.07 -11.55 -20.50
C HIS A 284 -1.80 -10.09 -20.14
N PRO A 285 -2.82 -9.21 -20.24
CA PRO A 285 -2.62 -7.80 -19.93
C PRO A 285 -2.14 -7.63 -18.48
N HIS A 286 -1.35 -6.58 -18.24
CA HIS A 286 -0.94 -6.16 -16.90
C HIS A 286 0.07 -7.11 -16.26
N VAL A 287 1.12 -7.46 -17.02
CA VAL A 287 2.22 -8.30 -16.54
C VAL A 287 3.04 -7.57 -15.47
N LEU A 288 3.22 -6.26 -15.60
CA LEU A 288 4.13 -5.47 -14.77
C LEU A 288 3.71 -5.42 -13.29
N PRO A 289 2.41 -5.25 -12.93
CA PRO A 289 2.00 -5.38 -11.54
C PRO A 289 2.35 -6.72 -10.90
N ASN A 290 2.32 -7.83 -11.66
CA ASN A 290 2.71 -9.14 -11.13
C ASN A 290 4.22 -9.22 -10.82
N LEU A 291 5.04 -8.40 -11.47
CA LEU A 291 6.49 -8.32 -11.24
C LEU A 291 6.84 -7.56 -9.95
N LEU A 292 5.93 -6.77 -9.37
CA LEU A 292 6.20 -6.11 -8.08
C LEU A 292 6.48 -7.12 -6.97
N PHE A 293 5.86 -8.29 -7.05
CA PHE A 293 5.98 -9.36 -6.06
C PHE A 293 7.21 -10.26 -6.28
N ASP A 294 8.03 -9.97 -7.29
CA ASP A 294 9.27 -10.69 -7.55
C ASP A 294 10.48 -9.74 -7.67
N THR A 295 11.68 -10.31 -7.73
CA THR A 295 12.91 -9.53 -7.89
C THR A 295 13.08 -8.97 -9.32
N SER A 296 12.22 -9.36 -10.26
CA SER A 296 12.31 -8.97 -11.67
C SER A 296 12.06 -7.49 -11.88
N LEU A 297 11.14 -6.88 -11.12
CA LEU A 297 10.89 -5.44 -11.23
C LEU A 297 12.12 -4.62 -10.85
N LEU A 298 12.80 -4.98 -9.76
CA LEU A 298 14.05 -4.34 -9.35
C LEU A 298 15.13 -4.51 -10.41
N ASN A 299 15.27 -5.72 -10.97
CA ASN A 299 16.20 -5.97 -12.07
C ASN A 299 15.86 -5.14 -13.32
N LEU A 300 14.58 -4.88 -13.59
CA LEU A 300 14.14 -4.07 -14.73
C LEU A 300 14.67 -2.64 -14.61
N ILE A 301 14.71 -2.07 -13.39
CA ILE A 301 15.28 -0.75 -13.13
C ILE A 301 16.77 -0.78 -12.76
N GLY A 302 17.43 -1.93 -12.91
CA GLY A 302 18.87 -2.10 -12.65
C GLY A 302 19.26 -2.19 -11.17
N GLU A 303 18.27 -2.35 -10.29
CA GLU A 303 18.48 -2.65 -8.88
C GLU A 303 18.62 -4.16 -8.72
N HIS A 304 19.85 -4.61 -8.48
CA HIS A 304 20.05 -5.99 -8.10
C HIS A 304 19.82 -6.10 -6.61
N SER A 305 18.89 -6.97 -6.20
CA SER A 305 18.82 -7.44 -4.83
C SER A 305 20.23 -7.77 -4.40
N ALA A 306 20.78 -6.99 -3.46
CA ALA A 306 22.17 -7.14 -3.02
C ALA A 306 22.35 -8.62 -2.70
N LYS A 307 23.04 -9.36 -3.59
CA LYS A 307 23.19 -10.82 -3.46
C LYS A 307 23.52 -11.07 -2.01
N ALA A 308 22.62 -11.72 -1.27
CA ALA A 308 22.80 -12.01 0.14
C ALA A 308 24.23 -12.53 0.25
N ARG A 309 25.11 -11.71 0.86
CA ARG A 309 26.54 -11.98 0.85
C ARG A 309 26.65 -13.39 1.42
N PRO A 310 27.20 -14.37 0.67
CA PRO A 310 27.13 -15.76 1.10
C PRO A 310 27.66 -15.80 2.52
N THR A 311 26.79 -16.18 3.46
CA THR A 311 27.14 -16.27 4.86
C THR A 311 28.40 -17.13 4.90
N PRO A 312 29.51 -16.67 5.49
CA PRO A 312 30.73 -17.47 5.54
C PRO A 312 30.33 -18.85 6.05
N GLY A 313 30.48 -19.87 5.21
CA GLY A 313 30.11 -21.23 5.58
C GLY A 313 30.82 -21.57 6.90
N PRO A 314 30.18 -22.33 7.80
CA PRO A 314 30.82 -22.69 9.06
C PRO A 314 32.18 -23.29 8.73
N SER A 315 33.24 -22.62 9.21
CA SER A 315 34.60 -23.12 9.07
C SER A 315 34.60 -24.55 9.57
N SER A 316 34.95 -25.50 8.71
CA SER A 316 35.05 -26.91 9.04
C SER A 316 36.09 -27.09 10.14
N GLY A 317 35.64 -26.97 11.39
CA GLY A 317 36.37 -27.34 12.57
C GLY A 317 36.70 -28.81 12.45
N SER A 318 37.98 -29.10 12.32
CA SER A 318 38.53 -30.45 12.23
C SER A 318 38.10 -31.26 13.46
N SER A 319 37.47 -32.40 13.25
CA SER A 319 37.18 -33.36 14.32
C SER A 319 38.49 -33.81 14.98
N PRO A 320 38.59 -33.85 16.32
CA PRO A 320 39.68 -34.52 16.99
C PRO A 320 39.49 -36.04 16.86
N SER A 321 40.58 -36.72 16.50
CA SER A 321 40.69 -38.17 16.49
C SER A 321 40.74 -38.69 17.93
N ASP A 322 39.72 -39.44 18.35
CA ASP A 322 39.77 -40.18 19.61
C ASP A 322 40.58 -41.48 19.41
N ASP A 323 41.77 -41.50 19.99
CA ASP A 323 42.61 -42.70 20.15
C ASP A 323 41.97 -43.64 21.18
N ALA A 324 41.46 -44.77 20.70
CA ALA A 324 41.03 -45.88 21.53
C ALA A 324 42.25 -46.66 22.06
N SER A 325 42.62 -46.39 23.32
CA SER A 325 43.55 -47.26 24.07
C SER A 325 42.81 -48.37 24.80
N SER A 326 43.27 -49.59 24.53
CA SER A 326 42.86 -50.86 25.10
C SER A 326 43.50 -51.14 26.47
N SER A 327 42.76 -51.79 27.37
CA SER A 327 43.24 -52.72 28.42
C SER A 327 42.00 -53.34 29.10
N SER A 328 41.63 -54.59 28.80
CA SER A 328 42.16 -55.87 29.31
C SER A 328 41.84 -56.16 30.79
N SER A 329 40.92 -57.12 30.97
CA SER A 329 40.93 -58.24 31.95
C SER A 329 41.16 -57.97 33.44
N SER A 330 40.16 -58.30 34.27
CA SER A 330 40.06 -59.54 35.07
C SER A 330 38.77 -59.55 35.90
#